data_AF-A0A946E3G5-F1
#
_entry.id   AF-A0A946E3G5-F1
#
_cell.length_a   1.000
_cell.length_b   1.000
_cell.length_c   1.000
_cell.angle_alpha   90.00
_cell.angle_beta   90.00
_cell.angle_gamma   90.00
#
_symmetry.space_group_name_H-M   'P 1'
#
loop_
_entity.id
_entity.type
_entity.pdbx_description
1 polymer ?
#
loop_
_entity_poly.entity_id
_entity_poly.type
_entity_poly.pdbx_seq_one_letter_code
_entity_poly.pdbx_strand_id
1 'polypeptide(L)'
;MTNVGLQPGHFDASKMEAIELPFTQEEYCDRLQRLLGMAREKGLDLLWITSPEGVAWTHGFFASWYKGQGPMRYPQCYGTAVHVESGRYIHFDNPTEEPVMARTSVSKDNRYTPDREAEPNIRFIMDELKAEGWLGGTVGMEFWSYVHNRA
;
A
#
# COMPACT_ATOMS: atom_id res chain seq x y z
N MET A 1 -7.25 18.36 -15.18
CA MET A 1 -7.90 18.90 -13.97
C MET A 1 -8.00 17.75 -12.99
N THR A 2 -7.33 17.85 -11.84
CA THR A 2 -7.41 16.82 -10.78
C THR A 2 -8.68 17.05 -9.98
N ASN A 3 -9.47 15.99 -9.77
CA ASN A 3 -10.68 16.03 -8.96
C ASN A 3 -10.32 15.92 -7.48
N VAL A 4 -9.55 16.89 -6.98
CA VAL A 4 -9.04 16.90 -5.59
C VAL A 4 -10.18 17.24 -4.64
N GLY A 5 -10.99 16.23 -4.28
CA GLY A 5 -12.04 16.36 -3.28
C GLY A 5 -11.63 15.86 -1.88
N LEU A 6 -10.36 15.50 -1.69
CA LEU A 6 -9.85 14.85 -0.48
C LEU A 6 -8.58 15.55 0.01
N GLN A 7 -8.63 16.86 0.25
CA GLN A 7 -7.67 17.43 1.19
C GLN A 7 -8.22 17.12 2.58
N PRO A 8 -7.66 16.15 3.33
CA PRO A 8 -7.85 16.20 4.77
C PRO A 8 -7.39 17.58 5.25
N GLY A 9 -8.00 18.08 6.32
CA GLY A 9 -7.39 19.21 7.03
C GLY A 9 -5.91 18.91 7.28
N HIS A 10 -5.07 19.95 7.34
CA HIS A 10 -3.62 19.80 7.49
C HIS A 10 -3.29 18.80 8.63
N PHE A 11 -2.78 17.62 8.26
CA PHE A 11 -2.27 16.64 9.19
C PHE A 11 -0.86 17.06 9.61
N ASP A 12 -0.67 17.28 10.91
CA ASP A 12 0.60 17.66 11.50
C ASP A 12 1.21 16.44 12.21
N ALA A 13 2.04 15.68 11.50
CA ALA A 13 2.69 14.49 12.03
C ALA A 13 3.52 14.77 13.30
N SER A 14 3.97 16.00 13.51
CA SER A 14 4.75 16.38 14.71
C SER A 14 3.92 16.37 16.01
N LYS A 15 2.59 16.43 15.89
CA LYS A 15 1.65 16.40 17.01
C LYS A 15 1.11 15.02 17.32
N MET A 16 1.54 14.02 16.57
CA MET A 16 1.06 12.66 16.74
C MET A 16 1.74 12.01 17.95
N GLU A 17 0.95 11.29 18.74
CA GLU A 17 1.46 10.49 19.84
C GLU A 17 2.30 9.31 19.33
N ALA A 18 2.84 8.50 20.25
CA ALA A 18 3.60 7.31 19.89
C ALA A 18 2.80 6.38 18.97
N ILE A 19 3.51 5.77 18.01
CA ILE A 19 2.94 4.78 17.10
C ILE A 19 2.32 3.62 17.88
N GLU A 20 1.10 3.23 17.50
CA GLU A 20 0.34 2.16 18.13
C GLU A 20 0.49 0.87 17.33
N LEU A 21 1.66 0.24 17.49
CA LEU A 21 1.93 -1.03 16.81
C LEU A 21 1.44 -2.21 17.65
N PRO A 22 0.70 -3.17 17.08
CA PRO A 22 0.33 -4.40 17.78
C PRO A 22 1.51 -5.37 17.95
N PHE A 23 2.60 -5.18 17.19
CA PHE A 23 3.81 -6.01 17.19
C PHE A 23 5.05 -5.13 17.08
N THR A 24 6.22 -5.64 17.46
CA THR A 24 7.46 -4.86 17.37
C THR A 24 7.89 -4.63 15.92
N GLN A 25 8.74 -3.62 15.71
CA GLN A 25 9.28 -3.35 14.38
C GLN A 25 10.11 -4.53 13.85
N GLU A 26 10.84 -5.22 14.73
CA GLU A 26 11.62 -6.42 14.41
C GLU A 26 10.71 -7.54 13.89
N GLU A 27 9.53 -7.72 14.47
CA GLU A 27 8.59 -8.73 14.01
C GLU A 27 8.08 -8.44 12.59
N TYR A 28 7.77 -7.18 12.26
CA TYR A 28 7.42 -6.81 10.88
C TYR A 28 8.57 -7.03 9.90
N CYS A 29 9.81 -6.73 10.30
CA CYS A 29 11.00 -7.03 9.50
C CYS A 29 11.13 -8.54 9.24
N ASP A 30 10.96 -9.38 10.26
CA ASP A 30 11.03 -10.83 10.15
C ASP A 30 9.95 -11.40 9.23
N ARG A 31 8.71 -10.90 9.35
CA ARG A 31 7.58 -11.25 8.47
C ARG A 31 7.92 -10.95 7.02
N LEU A 32 8.41 -9.73 6.75
CA LEU A 32 8.81 -9.31 5.42
C LEU A 32 9.93 -10.21 4.86
N GLN A 33 10.96 -10.54 5.64
CA GLN A 33 12.03 -11.44 5.17
C GLN A 33 11.51 -12.83 4.80
N ARG A 34 10.58 -13.40 5.57
CA ARG A 34 9.93 -14.68 5.23
C ARG A 34 9.14 -14.59 3.93
N LEU A 35 8.37 -13.51 3.75
CA LEU A 35 7.62 -13.26 2.53
C LEU A 35 8.52 -13.15 1.30
N LEU A 36 9.63 -12.40 1.42
CA LEU A 36 10.63 -12.25 0.36
C LEU A 36 11.30 -13.58 0.01
N GLY A 37 11.58 -14.43 1.00
CA GLY A 37 12.10 -15.79 0.76
C GLY A 37 11.17 -16.60 -0.14
N MET A 38 9.87 -16.66 0.21
CA MET A 38 8.86 -17.35 -0.60
C MET A 38 8.68 -16.74 -1.99
N ALA A 39 8.79 -15.42 -2.12
CA ALA A 39 8.70 -14.73 -3.40
C ALA A 39 9.88 -15.06 -4.34
N ARG A 40 11.10 -15.09 -3.79
CA ARG A 40 12.31 -15.48 -4.53
C ARG A 40 12.24 -16.92 -5.02
N GLU A 41 11.80 -17.84 -4.17
CA GLU A 41 11.59 -19.25 -4.54
C GLU A 41 10.61 -19.42 -5.71
N LYS A 42 9.66 -18.49 -5.85
CA LYS A 42 8.67 -18.46 -6.94
C LYS A 42 9.10 -17.65 -8.17
N GLY A 43 10.30 -17.06 -8.15
CA GLY A 43 10.79 -16.21 -9.25
C GLY A 43 9.98 -14.93 -9.45
N LEU A 44 9.47 -14.34 -8.36
CA LEU A 44 8.77 -13.06 -8.39
C LEU A 44 9.77 -11.91 -8.16
N ASP A 45 9.58 -10.81 -8.88
CA ASP A 45 10.42 -9.60 -8.78
C ASP A 45 9.72 -8.51 -7.94
N LEU A 46 8.39 -8.49 -7.98
CA LEU A 46 7.56 -7.54 -7.25
C LEU A 46 6.33 -8.24 -6.67
N LEU A 47 5.93 -7.89 -5.45
CA LEU A 47 4.63 -8.24 -4.91
C LEU A 47 3.72 -7.02 -4.89
N TRP A 48 2.49 -7.17 -5.37
CA TRP A 48 1.43 -6.19 -5.24
C TRP A 48 0.40 -6.69 -4.23
N ILE A 49 0.53 -6.25 -2.98
CA ILE A 49 -0.28 -6.70 -1.85
C ILE A 49 -1.44 -5.71 -1.66
N THR A 50 -2.66 -6.20 -1.80
CA THR A 50 -3.90 -5.39 -1.78
C THR A 50 -4.89 -5.84 -0.72
N SER A 51 -4.77 -7.09 -0.27
CA SER A 51 -5.62 -7.64 0.76
C SER A 51 -5.39 -6.87 2.06
N PRO A 52 -6.45 -6.46 2.76
CA PRO A 52 -6.34 -5.75 4.03
C PRO A 52 -5.48 -6.51 5.04
N GLU A 53 -5.69 -7.82 5.13
CA GLU A 53 -4.92 -8.72 5.97
C GLU A 53 -3.45 -8.81 5.55
N GLY A 54 -3.14 -8.86 4.25
CA GLY A 54 -1.77 -8.89 3.75
C GLY A 54 -1.03 -7.59 4.05
N VAL A 55 -1.69 -6.45 3.85
CA VAL A 55 -1.14 -5.12 4.17
C VAL A 55 -0.91 -4.97 5.68
N ALA A 56 -1.91 -5.27 6.50
CA ALA A 56 -1.81 -5.21 7.95
C ALA A 56 -0.71 -6.14 8.50
N TRP A 57 -0.61 -7.36 7.97
CA TRP A 57 0.43 -8.30 8.38
C TRP A 57 1.84 -7.81 8.00
N THR A 58 1.97 -7.16 6.84
CA THR A 58 3.26 -6.72 6.28
C THR A 58 3.82 -5.50 7.01
N HIS A 59 3.01 -4.48 7.28
CA HIS A 59 3.51 -3.24 7.89
C HIS A 59 2.58 -2.59 8.92
N GLY A 60 1.51 -3.25 9.35
CA GLY A 60 0.67 -2.82 10.48
C GLY A 60 -0.46 -1.87 10.14
N PHE A 61 -0.59 -1.41 8.89
CA PHE A 61 -1.67 -0.50 8.52
C PHE A 61 -3.04 -1.14 8.80
N PHE A 62 -3.80 -0.49 9.68
CA PHE A 62 -5.11 -0.94 10.13
C PHE A 62 -6.15 0.17 10.03
N ALA A 63 -7.08 0.01 9.08
CA ALA A 63 -8.21 0.90 8.84
C ALA A 63 -9.54 0.23 9.18
N SER A 64 -10.56 1.04 9.46
CA SER A 64 -11.93 0.55 9.71
C SER A 64 -12.65 0.11 8.43
N TRP A 65 -12.20 0.57 7.26
CA TRP A 65 -12.77 0.21 5.97
C TRP A 65 -11.71 0.26 4.86
N TYR A 66 -11.55 -0.85 4.13
CA TYR A 66 -10.56 -1.00 3.06
C TYR A 66 -11.20 -1.01 1.68
N LYS A 67 -12.33 -0.31 1.52
CA LYS A 67 -13.13 -0.26 0.29
C LYS A 67 -13.63 -1.63 -0.20
N GLY A 68 -13.39 -2.72 0.51
CA GLY A 68 -13.95 -4.04 0.24
C GLY A 68 -15.48 -3.96 0.20
N GLN A 69 -16.08 -4.58 -0.83
CA GLN A 69 -17.53 -4.50 -1.11
C GLN A 69 -18.05 -3.06 -1.33
N GLY A 70 -17.17 -2.10 -1.62
CA GLY A 70 -17.55 -0.74 -1.97
C GLY A 70 -18.10 -0.62 -3.41
N PRO A 71 -18.83 0.47 -3.73
CA PRO A 71 -19.28 0.74 -5.09
C PRO A 71 -18.09 0.94 -6.05
N MET A 72 -18.31 0.66 -7.34
CA MET A 72 -17.30 0.88 -8.41
C MET A 72 -16.79 2.33 -8.49
N ARG A 73 -17.54 3.29 -7.95
CA ARG A 73 -17.14 4.70 -7.84
C ARG A 73 -15.93 4.92 -6.91
N TYR A 74 -15.62 3.97 -6.03
CA TYR A 74 -14.43 4.00 -5.19
C TYR A 74 -13.41 3.00 -5.74
N PRO A 75 -12.50 3.46 -6.61
CA PRO A 75 -11.57 2.55 -7.25
C PRO A 75 -10.61 1.95 -6.23
N GLN A 76 -10.26 0.69 -6.45
CA GLN A 76 -9.34 -0.09 -5.62
C GLN A 76 -7.89 0.21 -6.05
N CYS A 77 -7.50 1.48 -5.95
CA CYS A 77 -6.14 1.96 -6.24
C CYS A 77 -5.35 2.14 -4.94
N TYR A 78 -5.29 1.05 -4.16
CA TYR A 78 -4.60 0.97 -2.88
C TYR A 78 -3.80 -0.33 -2.83
N GLY A 79 -2.64 -0.29 -2.19
CA GLY A 79 -1.84 -1.49 -1.95
C GLY A 79 -0.38 -1.19 -1.69
N THR A 80 0.34 -2.22 -1.29
CA THR A 80 1.76 -2.17 -1.00
C THR A 80 2.54 -2.90 -2.09
N ALA A 81 3.39 -2.16 -2.79
CA ALA A 81 4.36 -2.72 -3.71
C ALA A 81 5.62 -3.11 -2.93
N VAL A 82 6.05 -4.37 -3.00
CA VAL A 82 7.25 -4.88 -2.32
C VAL A 82 8.24 -5.39 -3.34
N HIS A 83 9.40 -4.74 -3.47
CA HIS A 83 10.45 -5.15 -4.38
C HIS A 83 11.28 -6.29 -3.78
N VAL A 84 11.28 -7.44 -4.46
CA VAL A 84 11.72 -8.71 -3.88
C VAL A 84 13.22 -8.77 -3.61
N GLU A 85 14.03 -8.18 -4.50
CA GLU A 85 15.49 -8.16 -4.33
C GLU A 85 15.89 -7.27 -3.16
N SER A 86 15.43 -6.01 -3.16
CA SER A 86 15.85 -5.01 -2.17
C SER A 86 15.14 -5.12 -0.82
N GLY A 87 13.97 -5.75 -0.77
CA GLY A 87 13.09 -5.71 0.40
C GLY A 87 12.49 -4.35 0.72
N ARG A 88 12.72 -3.32 -0.12
CA ARG A 88 12.00 -2.05 -0.04
C ARG A 88 10.54 -2.24 -0.43
N TYR A 89 9.68 -1.43 0.16
CA TYR A 89 8.27 -1.38 -0.22
C TYR A 89 7.76 0.06 -0.23
N ILE A 90 6.70 0.28 -1.00
CA ILE A 90 5.97 1.54 -1.12
C ILE A 90 4.51 1.24 -0.87
N HIS A 91 3.89 1.96 0.04
CA HIS A 91 2.46 1.90 0.25
C HIS A 91 1.74 3.00 -0.54
N PHE A 92 0.72 2.64 -1.30
CA PHE A 92 -0.13 3.56 -2.05
C PHE A 92 -1.52 3.63 -1.45
N ASP A 93 -2.00 4.83 -1.14
CA ASP A 93 -3.37 5.04 -0.67
C ASP A 93 -3.92 6.42 -1.06
N ASN A 94 -5.10 6.74 -0.58
CA ASN A 94 -5.70 8.05 -0.59
C ASN A 94 -5.05 8.96 0.47
N PRO A 95 -4.96 10.27 0.23
CA PRO A 95 -4.38 11.21 1.19
C PRO A 95 -5.07 11.21 2.57
N THR A 96 -6.34 10.84 2.64
CA THR A 96 -7.09 10.84 3.91
C THR A 96 -6.68 9.74 4.87
N GLU A 97 -5.95 8.70 4.43
CA GLU A 97 -5.39 7.67 5.32
C GLU A 97 -4.05 8.06 5.97
N GLU A 98 -3.44 9.19 5.59
CA GLU A 98 -2.14 9.61 6.13
C GLU A 98 -2.09 9.58 7.68
N PRO A 99 -3.10 10.07 8.42
CA PRO A 99 -3.10 9.98 9.89
C PRO A 99 -3.16 8.54 10.41
N VAL A 100 -3.90 7.66 9.73
CA VAL A 100 -4.05 6.26 10.11
C VAL A 100 -2.75 5.51 9.84
N MET A 101 -2.13 5.75 8.68
CA MET A 101 -0.84 5.19 8.31
C MET A 101 0.24 5.55 9.33
N ALA A 102 0.34 6.84 9.67
CA ALA A 102 1.33 7.33 10.61
C ALA A 102 1.18 6.70 12.01
N ARG A 103 -0.06 6.45 12.46
CA ARG A 103 -0.34 5.88 13.79
C ARG A 103 -0.19 4.37 13.86
N THR A 104 -0.50 3.64 12.80
CA THR A 104 -0.65 2.18 12.86
C THR A 104 0.45 1.41 12.14
N SER A 105 1.28 2.08 11.33
CA SER A 105 2.18 1.39 10.42
C SER A 105 3.67 1.73 10.58
N VAL A 106 4.52 0.70 10.45
CA VAL A 106 5.97 0.86 10.34
C VAL A 106 6.44 1.35 8.96
N SER A 107 5.53 1.60 8.01
CA SER A 107 5.85 2.04 6.65
C SER A 107 6.50 3.42 6.64
N LYS A 108 7.59 3.56 5.87
CA LYS A 108 8.36 4.81 5.74
C LYS A 108 8.25 5.46 4.36
N ASP A 109 7.74 4.75 3.36
CA ASP A 109 7.57 5.24 1.99
C ASP A 109 6.09 5.07 1.62
N ASN A 110 5.32 6.15 1.78
CA ASN A 110 3.89 6.20 1.54
C ASN A 110 3.62 7.24 0.46
N ARG A 111 2.91 6.86 -0.60
CA ARG A 111 2.62 7.71 -1.76
C ARG A 111 1.13 7.86 -1.94
N TYR A 112 0.65 9.09 -1.95
CA TYR A 112 -0.78 9.38 -1.94
C TYR A 112 -1.31 9.71 -3.32
N THR A 113 -2.39 9.05 -3.69
CA THR A 113 -3.06 9.14 -4.99
C THR A 113 -3.60 10.56 -5.27
N PRO A 114 -3.43 11.08 -6.50
CA PRO A 114 -3.74 12.48 -6.81
C PRO A 114 -5.21 12.73 -7.17
N ASP A 115 -6.01 11.69 -7.41
CA ASP A 115 -7.37 11.82 -7.93
C ASP A 115 -8.36 10.85 -7.24
N ARG A 116 -9.65 11.06 -7.48
CA ARG A 116 -10.71 10.15 -7.04
C ARG A 116 -11.02 9.06 -8.07
N GLU A 117 -10.65 9.29 -9.33
CA GLU A 117 -10.88 8.36 -10.42
C GLU A 117 -9.77 7.30 -10.53
N ALA A 118 -10.11 6.14 -11.07
CA ALA A 118 -9.19 4.99 -11.14
C ALA A 118 -7.99 5.26 -12.05
N GLU A 119 -8.25 5.77 -13.25
CA GLU A 119 -7.25 5.87 -14.31
C GLU A 119 -6.07 6.79 -13.94
N PRO A 120 -6.26 8.01 -13.41
CA PRO A 120 -5.15 8.85 -12.97
C PRO A 120 -4.34 8.19 -11.84
N ASN A 121 -5.01 7.48 -10.94
CA ASN A 121 -4.35 6.80 -9.80
C ASN A 121 -3.54 5.59 -10.24
N ILE A 122 -4.04 4.80 -11.18
CA ILE A 122 -3.30 3.69 -11.79
C ILE A 122 -2.06 4.24 -12.51
N ARG A 123 -2.22 5.30 -13.31
CA ARG A 123 -1.09 5.95 -13.99
C ARG A 123 -0.03 6.44 -12.99
N PHE A 124 -0.46 7.08 -11.92
CA PHE A 124 0.42 7.52 -10.84
C PHE A 124 1.21 6.35 -10.22
N ILE A 125 0.54 5.25 -9.83
CA ILE A 125 1.21 4.07 -9.27
C ILE A 125 2.24 3.52 -10.26
N MET A 126 1.88 3.39 -11.54
CA MET A 126 2.79 2.88 -12.57
C MET A 126 3.99 3.80 -12.79
N ASP A 127 3.80 5.12 -12.78
CA ASP A 127 4.89 6.09 -12.95
C ASP A 127 5.85 6.07 -11.75
N GLU A 128 5.34 5.96 -10.53
CA GLU A 128 6.15 5.85 -9.30
C GLU A 128 6.98 4.55 -9.28
N LEU A 129 6.37 3.42 -9.65
CA LEU A 129 7.08 2.14 -9.77
C LEU A 129 8.12 2.16 -10.90
N LYS A 130 7.82 2.84 -12.00
CA LYS A 130 8.77 3.04 -13.10
C LYS A 130 9.98 3.88 -12.67
N ALA A 131 9.74 4.95 -11.91
CA ALA A 131 10.79 5.83 -11.41
C ALA A 131 11.77 5.09 -10.47
N GLU A 132 11.27 4.11 -9.71
CA GLU A 132 12.09 3.23 -8.87
C GLU A 132 12.78 2.09 -9.64
N GLY A 133 12.45 1.91 -10.92
CA GLY A 133 12.96 0.81 -11.74
C GLY A 133 12.36 -0.55 -11.39
N TRP A 134 11.17 -0.59 -10.77
CA TRP A 134 10.53 -1.84 -10.30
C TRP A 134 9.63 -2.49 -11.34
N LEU A 135 9.57 -1.94 -12.56
CA LEU A 135 8.78 -2.49 -13.67
C LEU A 135 9.63 -3.36 -14.60
N GLY A 136 8.98 -4.32 -15.28
CA GLY A 136 9.61 -5.17 -16.30
C GLY A 136 9.88 -6.61 -15.86
N GLY A 137 9.64 -6.93 -14.59
CA GLY A 137 9.73 -8.29 -14.04
C GLY A 137 8.37 -8.98 -13.86
N THR A 138 8.38 -10.08 -13.12
CA THR A 138 7.21 -10.88 -12.75
C THR A 138 6.57 -10.32 -11.48
N VAL A 139 5.31 -9.92 -11.58
CA VAL A 139 4.55 -9.35 -10.46
C VAL A 139 3.61 -10.40 -9.86
N GLY A 140 3.75 -10.67 -8.56
CA GLY A 140 2.80 -11.46 -7.79
C GLY A 140 1.58 -10.61 -7.41
N MET A 141 0.38 -11.08 -7.75
CA MET A 141 -0.89 -10.39 -7.47
C MET A 141 -1.92 -11.32 -6.82
N GLU A 142 -2.77 -10.75 -5.98
CA GLU A 142 -3.83 -11.48 -5.26
C GLU A 142 -5.14 -11.54 -6.08
N PHE A 143 -5.11 -12.22 -7.23
CA PHE A 143 -6.23 -12.27 -8.20
C PHE A 143 -7.59 -12.71 -7.62
N TRP A 144 -7.61 -13.35 -6.44
CA TRP A 144 -8.80 -13.87 -5.78
C TRP A 144 -9.11 -13.18 -4.45
N SER A 145 -8.45 -12.06 -4.16
CA SER A 145 -8.77 -11.22 -2.99
C SER A 145 -10.19 -10.64 -3.11
N TYR A 146 -10.91 -10.58 -1.99
CA TYR A 146 -12.27 -10.02 -1.91
C TYR A 146 -12.33 -8.50 -2.08
N VAL A 147 -11.15 -7.85 -2.10
CA VAL A 147 -11.01 -6.41 -2.34
C VAL A 147 -10.78 -6.09 -3.81
N HIS A 148 -10.35 -7.07 -4.62
CA HIS A 148 -10.21 -6.84 -6.05
C HIS A 148 -11.58 -6.63 -6.70
N ASN A 149 -11.87 -5.38 -7.02
CA ASN A 149 -12.88 -5.06 -8.02
C ASN A 149 -12.17 -5.08 -9.38
N ARG A 150 -12.73 -5.81 -10.35
CA ARG A 150 -12.28 -5.71 -11.74
C ARG A 150 -12.66 -4.32 -12.21
N ALA A 151 -11.75 -3.35 -12.05
CA ALA A 151 -11.88 -2.03 -12.63
C ALA A 151 -12.03 -2.14 -14.16
#